data_AF-A0A7S4KU88-F1
#
_entry.id   AF-A0A7S4KU88-F1
#
_cell.length_a   1.000
_cell.length_b   1.000
_cell.length_c   1.000
_cell.angle_alpha   90.00
_cell.angle_beta   90.00
_cell.angle_gamma   90.00
#
_symmetry.space_group_name_H-M   'P 1'
#
loop_
_entity.id
_entity.type
_entity.pdbx_description
1 polymer ?
#
loop_
_entity_poly.entity_id
_entity_poly.type
_entity_poly.pdbx_seq_one_letter_code
_entity_poly.pdbx_strand_id
1 'polypeptide(L)'
;EFRRVLFQVLMPGNIIIVSAFDTKGEGAEEHTAMVTEVVKNFPVKQMITDSNKWGNALVRMGVVSGEVYPTFVAFDGRGERKAPISWHEDVAVDKEGFQQWVSNVIDGTQTPWMKSEPIPESNNGPVKVIVQKQWQELVGDNTKDVLVEFYAPWCGHCKNLAPIYESLGEHFVNDDNIVISKMDATANYVDPLLSVQGFPTIKFFPAGAKNDVVSYEGDRTLEDLIEFVNTNRNSQA
;
A
#
# COMPACT_ATOMS: atom_id res chain seq x y z
N GLU A 1 -1.61 -13.64 20.64
CA GLU A 1 -2.59 -14.61 20.06
C GLU A 1 -2.61 -14.57 18.53
N PHE A 2 -2.80 -13.40 17.89
CA PHE A 2 -2.75 -13.21 16.43
C PHE A 2 -1.51 -13.81 15.76
N ARG A 3 -0.29 -13.45 16.22
CA ARG A 3 0.95 -14.05 15.70
C ARG A 3 0.94 -15.58 15.85
N ARG A 4 0.43 -16.14 16.94
CA ARG A 4 0.41 -17.60 17.17
C ARG A 4 -0.54 -18.32 16.21
N VAL A 5 -1.72 -17.76 15.97
CA VAL A 5 -2.69 -18.31 15.01
C VAL A 5 -2.19 -18.11 13.58
N LEU A 6 -1.67 -16.94 13.23
CA LEU A 6 -1.04 -16.70 11.93
C LEU A 6 0.16 -17.63 11.70
N PHE A 7 1.01 -17.88 12.70
CA PHE A 7 2.12 -18.85 12.63
C PHE A 7 1.65 -20.32 12.53
N GLN A 8 0.52 -20.68 13.16
CA GLN A 8 -0.09 -22.01 13.02
C GLN A 8 -0.80 -22.20 11.67
N VAL A 9 -1.29 -21.09 11.11
CA VAL A 9 -2.03 -21.04 9.85
C VAL A 9 -1.04 -21.03 8.69
N LEU A 10 0.00 -20.17 8.71
CA LEU A 10 1.18 -20.15 7.81
C LEU A 10 2.07 -21.41 7.95
N MET A 11 1.46 -22.59 7.88
CA MET A 11 2.15 -23.84 7.68
C MET A 11 2.88 -23.75 6.34
N PRO A 12 4.18 -24.07 6.30
CA PRO A 12 4.94 -24.07 5.05
C PRO A 12 4.23 -24.87 3.96
N GLY A 13 4.15 -24.31 2.75
CA GLY A 13 3.70 -25.02 1.55
C GLY A 13 2.21 -24.93 1.19
N ASN A 14 1.38 -24.14 1.89
CA ASN A 14 -0.03 -23.92 1.49
C ASN A 14 -0.36 -22.45 1.28
N ILE A 15 -1.27 -22.17 0.34
CA ILE A 15 -2.01 -20.91 0.30
C ILE A 15 -3.19 -21.00 1.25
N ILE A 16 -3.50 -19.89 1.92
CA ILE A 16 -4.55 -19.82 2.94
C ILE A 16 -5.43 -18.64 2.62
N ILE A 17 -6.72 -18.91 2.44
CA ILE A 17 -7.74 -17.88 2.25
C ILE A 17 -8.38 -17.57 3.61
N VAL A 18 -8.24 -16.32 4.04
CA VAL A 18 -8.89 -15.78 5.23
C VAL A 18 -10.10 -14.97 4.79
N SER A 19 -11.29 -15.37 5.21
CA SER A 19 -12.53 -14.62 5.02
C SER A 19 -12.89 -13.92 6.33
N ALA A 20 -12.95 -12.59 6.31
CA ALA A 20 -13.29 -11.77 7.47
C ALA A 20 -14.61 -11.02 7.24
N PHE A 21 -15.56 -11.16 8.16
CA PHE A 21 -16.89 -10.52 8.13
C PHE A 21 -17.55 -10.57 9.51
N ASP A 22 -18.72 -9.94 9.68
CA ASP A 22 -19.50 -10.08 10.92
C ASP A 22 -20.10 -11.49 10.98
N THR A 23 -19.50 -12.37 11.79
CA THR A 23 -19.90 -13.79 11.85
C THR A 23 -21.22 -14.02 12.57
N LYS A 24 -21.79 -12.97 13.19
CA LYS A 24 -23.08 -13.00 13.89
C LYS A 24 -24.12 -12.10 13.22
N GLY A 25 -23.74 -11.42 12.14
CA GLY A 25 -24.59 -10.51 11.40
C GLY A 25 -25.54 -11.23 10.44
N GLU A 26 -26.43 -10.45 9.85
CA GLU A 26 -27.32 -10.91 8.78
C GLU A 26 -26.50 -11.41 7.56
N GLY A 27 -26.90 -12.55 6.98
CA GLY A 27 -26.20 -13.15 5.84
C GLY A 27 -24.92 -13.94 6.19
N ALA A 28 -24.52 -14.02 7.47
CA ALA A 28 -23.30 -14.73 7.88
C ALA A 28 -23.29 -16.23 7.51
N GLU A 29 -24.43 -16.92 7.67
CA GLU A 29 -24.56 -18.34 7.32
C GLU A 29 -24.45 -18.57 5.81
N GLU A 30 -25.11 -17.73 5.01
CA GLU A 30 -25.07 -17.79 3.55
C GLU A 30 -23.65 -17.50 3.03
N HIS A 31 -23.01 -16.47 3.57
CA HIS A 31 -21.65 -16.11 3.22
C HIS A 31 -20.68 -17.24 3.59
N THR A 32 -20.82 -17.82 4.80
CA THR A 32 -20.04 -18.99 5.25
C THR A 32 -20.21 -20.18 4.30
N ALA A 33 -21.45 -20.49 3.91
CA ALA A 33 -21.75 -21.57 2.99
C ALA A 33 -21.10 -21.33 1.62
N MET A 34 -21.24 -20.12 1.07
CA MET A 34 -20.65 -19.74 -0.21
C MET A 34 -19.12 -19.88 -0.20
N VAL A 35 -18.43 -19.29 0.77
CA VAL A 35 -16.95 -19.35 0.79
C VAL A 35 -16.43 -20.77 1.00
N THR A 36 -17.12 -21.57 1.82
CA THR A 36 -16.77 -22.97 2.08
C THR A 36 -17.01 -23.84 0.84
N GLU A 37 -18.10 -23.59 0.12
CA GLU A 37 -18.43 -24.32 -1.11
C GLU A 37 -17.42 -24.03 -2.23
N VAL A 38 -16.91 -22.81 -2.33
CA VAL A 38 -15.86 -22.45 -3.29
C VAL A 38 -14.53 -23.08 -2.87
N VAL A 39 -14.06 -22.80 -1.65
CA VAL A 39 -12.71 -23.18 -1.21
C VAL A 39 -12.48 -24.70 -1.21
N LYS A 40 -13.50 -25.53 -0.92
CA LYS A 40 -13.35 -27.00 -0.94
C LYS A 40 -12.91 -27.57 -2.31
N ASN A 41 -13.08 -26.81 -3.40
CA ASN A 41 -12.70 -27.22 -4.75
C ASN A 41 -11.26 -26.82 -5.13
N PHE A 42 -10.53 -26.14 -4.24
CA PHE A 42 -9.19 -25.64 -4.50
C PHE A 42 -8.17 -26.22 -3.52
N PRO A 43 -6.88 -26.36 -3.91
CA PRO A 43 -5.80 -26.83 -3.05
C PRO A 43 -5.32 -25.74 -2.07
N VAL A 44 -6.24 -25.11 -1.34
CA VAL A 44 -5.96 -24.04 -0.38
C VAL A 44 -6.55 -24.38 0.99
N LYS A 45 -6.07 -23.73 2.05
CA LYS A 45 -6.67 -23.80 3.38
C LYS A 45 -7.63 -22.63 3.58
N GLN A 46 -8.63 -22.82 4.44
CA GLN A 46 -9.61 -21.79 4.78
C GLN A 46 -9.47 -21.38 6.23
N MET A 47 -9.66 -20.09 6.49
CA MET A 47 -9.93 -19.54 7.81
C MET A 47 -11.09 -18.55 7.69
N ILE A 48 -12.11 -18.72 8.54
CA ILE A 48 -13.19 -17.73 8.69
C ILE A 48 -12.97 -17.02 10.01
N THR A 49 -13.05 -15.69 10.02
CA THR A 49 -12.82 -14.88 11.21
C THR A 49 -13.79 -13.72 11.31
N ASP A 50 -14.06 -13.32 12.55
CA ASP A 50 -14.90 -12.17 12.84
C ASP A 50 -14.15 -10.86 12.59
N SER A 51 -14.74 -9.96 11.80
CA SER A 51 -14.20 -8.65 11.49
C SER A 51 -13.98 -7.78 12.73
N ASN A 52 -14.84 -7.87 13.75
CA ASN A 52 -14.67 -7.11 14.99
C ASN A 52 -13.49 -7.62 15.82
N LYS A 53 -13.13 -8.90 15.66
CA LYS A 53 -12.01 -9.51 16.39
C LYS A 53 -10.67 -9.33 15.65
N TRP A 54 -10.68 -9.37 14.31
CA TRP A 54 -9.44 -9.43 13.50
C TRP A 54 -9.26 -8.28 12.50
N GLY A 55 -10.29 -7.48 12.27
CA GLY A 55 -10.29 -6.40 11.29
C GLY A 55 -9.14 -5.41 11.48
N ASN A 56 -8.96 -4.93 12.71
CA ASN A 56 -7.86 -4.02 13.05
C ASN A 56 -6.47 -4.60 12.75
N ALA A 57 -6.29 -5.92 12.85
CA ALA A 57 -5.02 -6.55 12.53
C ALA A 57 -4.78 -6.60 11.01
N LEU A 58 -5.81 -6.94 10.22
CA LEU A 58 -5.75 -6.91 8.76
C LEU A 58 -5.52 -5.48 8.23
N VAL A 59 -6.17 -4.48 8.82
CA VAL A 59 -5.95 -3.06 8.51
C VAL A 59 -4.50 -2.65 8.78
N ARG A 60 -3.95 -3.02 9.95
CA ARG A 60 -2.55 -2.74 10.31
C ARG A 60 -1.53 -3.41 9.39
N MET A 61 -1.89 -4.53 8.78
CA MET A 61 -1.05 -5.20 7.78
C MET A 61 -1.13 -4.53 6.40
N GLY A 62 -1.99 -3.51 6.23
CA GLY A 62 -2.17 -2.82 4.96
C GLY A 62 -2.87 -3.67 3.89
N VAL A 63 -3.48 -4.79 4.30
CA VAL A 63 -4.10 -5.75 3.38
C VAL A 63 -5.58 -5.46 3.17
N VAL A 64 -6.25 -4.74 4.05
CA VAL A 64 -7.66 -4.34 3.86
C VAL A 64 -7.85 -2.89 4.32
N SER A 65 -8.80 -2.16 3.73
CA SER A 65 -9.15 -0.80 4.14
C SER A 65 -9.72 -0.76 5.56
N GLY A 66 -10.43 -1.82 5.95
CA GLY A 66 -11.16 -1.91 7.23
C GLY A 66 -12.55 -1.30 7.17
N GLU A 67 -12.90 -0.71 6.04
CA GLU A 67 -14.19 -0.05 5.80
C GLU A 67 -15.16 -0.97 5.04
N VAL A 68 -14.62 -1.95 4.30
CA VAL A 68 -15.41 -2.87 3.48
C VAL A 68 -15.31 -4.30 4.02
N TYR A 69 -16.46 -4.80 4.47
CA TYR A 69 -16.70 -6.21 4.83
C TYR A 69 -17.93 -6.72 4.06
N PRO A 70 -17.97 -8.02 3.67
CA PRO A 70 -16.95 -9.05 3.85
C PRO A 70 -15.66 -8.76 3.03
N THR A 71 -14.51 -9.27 3.50
CA THR A 71 -13.23 -9.17 2.81
C THR A 71 -12.48 -10.49 2.82
N PHE A 72 -11.66 -10.73 1.79
CA PHE A 72 -10.82 -11.93 1.66
C PHE A 72 -9.35 -11.56 1.57
N VAL A 73 -8.50 -12.35 2.22
CA VAL A 73 -7.04 -12.19 2.17
C VAL A 73 -6.40 -13.55 1.99
N ALA A 74 -5.55 -13.67 0.97
CA ALA A 74 -4.73 -14.84 0.74
C ALA A 74 -3.33 -14.65 1.28
N PHE A 75 -2.87 -15.62 2.06
CA PHE A 75 -1.50 -15.73 2.53
C PHE A 75 -0.79 -16.88 1.83
N ASP A 76 0.38 -16.62 1.26
CA ASP A 76 1.16 -17.63 0.57
C ASP A 76 2.24 -18.22 1.49
N GLY A 77 1.93 -19.36 2.12
CA GLY A 77 2.88 -20.11 2.93
C GLY A 77 3.94 -20.88 2.14
N ARG A 78 3.89 -20.88 0.80
CA ARG A 78 4.93 -21.51 -0.06
C ARG A 78 6.18 -20.64 -0.17
N GLY A 79 6.06 -19.35 0.12
CA GLY A 79 7.15 -18.38 0.04
C GLY A 79 7.36 -17.78 -1.35
N GLU A 80 6.51 -18.10 -2.32
CA GLU A 80 6.55 -17.52 -3.67
C GLU A 80 6.14 -16.04 -3.66
N ARG A 81 5.32 -15.63 -2.68
CA ARG A 81 4.87 -14.25 -2.48
C ARG A 81 5.13 -13.82 -1.03
N LYS A 82 5.77 -12.66 -0.88
CA LYS A 82 6.04 -12.07 0.45
C LYS A 82 4.86 -11.24 0.98
N ALA A 83 4.10 -10.61 0.08
CA ALA A 83 2.95 -9.79 0.43
C ALA A 83 1.65 -10.61 0.35
N PRO A 84 0.71 -10.45 1.32
CA PRO A 84 -0.62 -11.02 1.20
C PRO A 84 -1.39 -10.42 0.03
N ILE A 85 -2.37 -11.16 -0.48
CA ILE A 85 -3.19 -10.76 -1.62
C ILE A 85 -4.60 -10.54 -1.11
N SER A 86 -5.16 -9.36 -1.28
CA SER A 86 -6.51 -9.10 -0.81
C SER A 86 -7.52 -9.01 -1.94
N TRP A 87 -8.75 -9.29 -1.57
CA TRP A 87 -9.92 -8.99 -2.36
C TRP A 87 -10.04 -7.48 -2.57
N HIS A 88 -10.40 -7.08 -3.78
CA HIS A 88 -10.58 -5.69 -4.12
C HIS A 88 -11.96 -5.24 -3.66
N GLU A 89 -12.04 -4.21 -2.83
CA GLU A 89 -13.30 -3.74 -2.23
C GLU A 89 -14.36 -3.29 -3.25
N ASP A 90 -13.94 -2.74 -4.39
CA ASP A 90 -14.81 -2.40 -5.52
C ASP A 90 -15.42 -3.62 -6.27
N VAL A 91 -15.05 -4.85 -5.92
CA VAL A 91 -15.59 -6.06 -6.56
C VAL A 91 -16.65 -6.69 -5.66
N ALA A 92 -17.84 -6.90 -6.22
CA ALA A 92 -18.97 -7.51 -5.52
C ALA A 92 -18.61 -8.89 -4.96
N VAL A 93 -18.95 -9.13 -3.70
CA VAL A 93 -18.60 -10.37 -3.00
C VAL A 93 -19.66 -11.45 -3.28
N ASP A 94 -19.56 -12.06 -4.45
CA ASP A 94 -20.40 -13.18 -4.88
C ASP A 94 -19.58 -14.45 -5.14
N LYS A 95 -20.29 -15.55 -5.46
CA LYS A 95 -19.68 -16.87 -5.65
C LYS A 95 -18.74 -16.92 -6.85
N GLU A 96 -19.14 -16.34 -7.98
CA GLU A 96 -18.38 -16.40 -9.23
C GLU A 96 -17.10 -15.56 -9.12
N GLY A 97 -17.22 -14.34 -8.62
CA GLY A 97 -16.10 -13.47 -8.34
C GLY A 97 -15.14 -14.11 -7.34
N PHE A 98 -15.65 -14.65 -6.23
CA PHE A 98 -14.82 -15.30 -5.22
C PHE A 98 -14.06 -16.50 -5.80
N GLN A 99 -14.74 -17.34 -6.58
CA GLN A 99 -14.11 -18.47 -7.27
C GLN A 99 -13.01 -18.02 -8.22
N GLN A 100 -13.25 -16.99 -9.03
CA GLN A 100 -12.27 -16.45 -9.97
C GLN A 100 -11.04 -15.88 -9.24
N TRP A 101 -11.25 -15.13 -8.15
CA TRP A 101 -10.15 -14.57 -7.36
C TRP A 101 -9.30 -15.67 -6.70
N VAL A 102 -9.93 -16.72 -6.15
CA VAL A 102 -9.18 -17.87 -5.59
C VAL A 102 -8.34 -18.55 -6.68
N SER A 103 -8.89 -18.72 -7.89
CA SER A 103 -8.10 -19.24 -9.03
C SER A 103 -6.91 -18.34 -9.35
N ASN A 104 -7.15 -17.03 -9.49
CA ASN A 104 -6.09 -16.06 -9.81
C ASN A 104 -4.98 -16.01 -8.75
N VAL A 105 -5.35 -16.19 -7.47
CA VAL A 105 -4.39 -16.28 -6.37
C VAL A 105 -3.48 -17.50 -6.53
N ILE A 106 -4.06 -18.66 -6.84
CA ILE A 106 -3.33 -19.94 -7.02
C ILE A 106 -2.42 -19.88 -8.24
N ASP A 107 -2.96 -19.38 -9.35
CA ASP A 107 -2.26 -19.25 -10.64
C ASP A 107 -1.21 -18.13 -10.63
N GLY A 108 -1.16 -17.35 -9.55
CA GLY A 108 -0.20 -16.28 -9.40
C GLY A 108 -0.48 -15.08 -10.32
N THR A 109 -1.71 -14.93 -10.82
CA THR A 109 -2.12 -13.81 -11.67
C THR A 109 -2.79 -12.68 -10.88
N GLN A 110 -3.29 -12.96 -9.67
CA GLN A 110 -3.89 -11.93 -8.82
C GLN A 110 -2.82 -10.95 -8.33
N THR A 111 -3.03 -9.65 -8.55
CA THR A 111 -2.20 -8.60 -7.96
C THR A 111 -2.65 -8.29 -6.53
N PRO A 112 -1.74 -8.03 -5.58
CA PRO A 112 -2.11 -7.55 -4.25
C PRO A 112 -2.93 -6.27 -4.35
N TRP A 113 -4.11 -6.24 -3.75
CA TRP A 113 -4.79 -4.97 -3.48
C TRP A 113 -3.97 -4.20 -2.45
N MET A 114 -3.73 -2.93 -2.72
CA MET A 114 -2.99 -2.03 -1.84
C MET A 114 -3.89 -0.86 -1.49
N LYS A 115 -3.94 -0.53 -0.19
CA LYS A 115 -4.68 0.64 0.30
C LYS A 115 -4.25 1.89 -0.49
N SER A 116 -5.20 2.63 -1.03
CA SER A 116 -4.94 3.86 -1.77
C SER A 116 -6.12 4.80 -1.63
N GLU A 117 -5.84 6.08 -1.46
CA GLU A 117 -6.84 7.11 -1.72
C GLU A 117 -7.24 7.13 -3.21
N PRO A 118 -8.39 7.73 -3.56
CA PRO A 118 -8.71 8.01 -4.95
C PRO A 118 -7.65 8.92 -5.57
N ILE A 119 -7.41 8.76 -6.87
CA ILE A 119 -6.53 9.64 -7.62
C ILE A 119 -7.09 11.08 -7.52
N PRO A 120 -6.30 12.08 -7.10
CA PRO A 120 -6.77 13.45 -7.00
C PRO A 120 -7.32 13.96 -8.34
N GLU A 121 -8.50 14.60 -8.33
CA GLU A 121 -9.10 15.19 -9.54
C GLU A 121 -8.22 16.29 -10.16
N SER A 122 -7.39 16.95 -9.33
CA SER A 122 -6.43 17.96 -9.74
C SER A 122 -5.10 17.75 -9.03
N ASN A 123 -4.01 17.86 -9.79
CA ASN A 123 -2.64 17.73 -9.28
C ASN A 123 -1.70 18.76 -9.93
N ASN A 124 -2.20 19.97 -10.14
CA ASN A 124 -1.52 21.03 -10.87
C ASN A 124 -0.58 21.89 -9.99
N GLY A 125 -0.54 21.62 -8.68
CA GLY A 125 0.36 22.31 -7.76
C GLY A 125 1.84 21.98 -8.03
N PRO A 126 2.75 22.79 -7.47
CA PRO A 126 4.20 22.57 -7.57
C PRO A 126 4.64 21.29 -6.83
N VAL A 127 3.90 20.87 -5.79
CA VAL A 127 4.09 19.57 -5.14
C VAL A 127 2.97 18.63 -5.57
N LYS A 128 3.33 17.48 -6.15
CA LYS A 128 2.38 16.47 -6.59
C LYS A 128 1.84 15.68 -5.39
N VAL A 129 0.52 15.67 -5.21
CA VAL A 129 -0.13 14.73 -4.30
C VAL A 129 -0.20 13.38 -5.01
N ILE A 130 0.47 12.37 -4.48
CA ILE A 130 0.48 11.03 -5.05
C ILE A 130 -0.24 10.06 -4.10
N VAL A 131 -0.90 9.08 -4.69
CA VAL A 131 -1.59 7.98 -3.99
C VAL A 131 -1.01 6.66 -4.46
N GLN A 132 -1.26 5.58 -3.72
CA GLN A 132 -0.63 4.30 -4.03
C GLN A 132 -0.97 3.76 -5.42
N LYS A 133 -2.18 4.04 -5.94
CA LYS A 133 -2.59 3.70 -7.32
C LYS A 133 -1.71 4.32 -8.40
N GLN A 134 -1.01 5.42 -8.12
CA GLN A 134 -0.12 6.12 -9.05
C GLN A 134 1.37 5.85 -8.80
N TRP A 135 1.71 5.02 -7.80
CA TRP A 135 3.09 4.80 -7.38
C TRP A 135 3.99 4.33 -8.53
N GLN A 136 3.55 3.31 -9.28
CA GLN A 136 4.34 2.74 -10.37
C GLN A 136 4.52 3.73 -11.54
N GLU A 137 3.51 4.55 -11.81
CA GLU A 137 3.53 5.53 -12.90
C GLU A 137 4.43 6.72 -12.56
N LEU A 138 4.35 7.25 -11.32
CA LEU A 138 5.04 8.47 -10.94
C LEU A 138 6.40 8.22 -10.30
N VAL A 139 6.46 7.35 -9.29
CA VAL A 139 7.69 7.05 -8.56
C VAL A 139 8.54 6.02 -9.31
N GLY A 140 7.89 5.04 -9.92
CA GLY A 140 8.52 3.95 -10.68
C GLY A 140 9.04 4.33 -12.07
N ASP A 141 8.75 5.54 -12.57
CA ASP A 141 9.28 6.03 -13.84
C ASP A 141 10.80 6.22 -13.75
N ASN A 142 11.55 5.36 -14.44
CA ASN A 142 13.01 5.39 -14.45
C ASN A 142 13.61 6.61 -15.18
N THR A 143 12.80 7.42 -15.86
CA THR A 143 13.28 8.61 -16.57
C THR A 143 13.36 9.85 -15.69
N LYS A 144 12.66 9.86 -14.54
CA LYS A 144 12.57 11.01 -13.65
C LYS A 144 13.19 10.75 -12.29
N ASP A 145 13.79 11.77 -11.71
CA ASP A 145 14.09 11.82 -10.28
C ASP A 145 12.81 12.14 -9.50
N VAL A 146 12.61 11.51 -8.35
CA VAL A 146 11.38 11.73 -7.56
C VAL A 146 11.72 11.89 -6.09
N LEU A 147 11.30 13.01 -5.50
CA LEU A 147 11.34 13.25 -4.07
C LEU A 147 9.93 13.03 -3.51
N VAL A 148 9.79 12.18 -2.49
CA VAL A 148 8.53 11.88 -1.83
C VAL A 148 8.61 12.24 -0.35
N GLU A 149 7.75 13.14 0.11
CA GLU A 149 7.42 13.31 1.53
C GLU A 149 6.30 12.33 1.92
N PHE A 150 6.60 11.41 2.84
CA PHE A 150 5.59 10.61 3.53
C PHE A 150 5.15 11.34 4.79
N TYR A 151 3.88 11.72 4.84
CA TYR A 151 3.33 12.53 5.92
C TYR A 151 2.09 11.87 6.57
N ALA A 152 1.66 12.48 7.68
CA ALA A 152 0.36 12.23 8.29
C ALA A 152 -0.37 13.56 8.55
N PRO A 153 -1.68 13.70 8.25
CA PRO A 153 -2.40 14.99 8.34
C PRO A 153 -2.43 15.60 9.75
N TRP A 154 -2.30 14.77 10.79
CA TRP A 154 -2.31 15.18 12.19
C TRP A 154 -0.91 15.51 12.73
N CYS A 155 0.17 15.26 11.98
CA CYS A 155 1.54 15.47 12.46
C CYS A 155 1.95 16.95 12.41
N GLY A 156 2.32 17.51 13.56
CA GLY A 156 2.76 18.92 13.67
C GLY A 156 4.03 19.23 12.88
N HIS A 157 5.01 18.30 12.85
CA HIS A 157 6.23 18.49 12.06
C HIS A 157 5.95 18.51 10.55
N CYS A 158 5.01 17.71 10.06
CA CYS A 158 4.60 17.72 8.65
C CYS A 158 3.93 19.06 8.29
N LYS A 159 3.05 19.56 9.18
CA LYS A 159 2.41 20.88 8.99
C LYS A 159 3.42 22.02 8.92
N ASN A 160 4.50 21.96 9.71
CA ASN A 160 5.57 22.95 9.67
C ASN A 160 6.44 22.84 8.41
N LEU A 161 6.65 21.62 7.88
CA LEU A 161 7.40 21.37 6.66
C LEU A 161 6.63 21.78 5.40
N ALA A 162 5.30 21.61 5.38
CA ALA A 162 4.46 21.85 4.22
C ALA A 162 4.74 23.16 3.44
N PRO A 163 4.85 24.36 4.06
CA PRO A 163 5.16 25.58 3.31
C PRO A 163 6.58 25.60 2.70
N ILE A 164 7.55 24.97 3.37
CA ILE A 164 8.94 24.85 2.88
C ILE A 164 8.96 23.87 1.70
N TYR A 165 8.25 22.76 1.81
CA TYR A 165 8.14 21.76 0.76
C TYR A 165 7.39 22.27 -0.48
N GLU A 166 6.39 23.15 -0.28
CA GLU A 166 5.74 23.86 -1.38
C GLU A 166 6.74 24.77 -2.12
N SER A 167 7.55 25.54 -1.38
CA SER A 167 8.60 26.40 -1.95
C SER A 167 9.66 25.58 -2.70
N LEU A 168 9.96 24.36 -2.24
CA LEU A 168 10.84 23.42 -2.95
C LEU A 168 10.21 22.98 -4.28
N GLY A 169 8.92 22.64 -4.27
CA GLY A 169 8.18 22.34 -5.50
C GLY A 169 8.21 23.51 -6.49
N GLU A 170 8.02 24.74 -6.01
CA GLU A 170 8.08 25.95 -6.85
C GLU A 170 9.47 26.15 -7.46
N HIS A 171 10.52 25.88 -6.69
CA HIS A 171 11.91 25.95 -7.18
C HIS A 171 12.15 25.03 -8.38
N PHE A 172 11.60 23.82 -8.37
CA PHE A 172 11.78 22.80 -9.40
C PHE A 172 10.63 22.72 -10.43
N VAL A 173 9.66 23.64 -10.40
CA VAL A 173 8.44 23.54 -11.21
C VAL A 173 8.68 23.53 -12.73
N ASN A 174 9.81 24.08 -13.19
CA ASN A 174 10.19 24.14 -14.60
C ASN A 174 11.22 23.07 -15.00
N ASP A 175 11.56 22.15 -14.09
CA ASP A 175 12.48 21.03 -14.36
C ASP A 175 11.66 19.75 -14.60
N ASP A 176 11.47 19.40 -15.86
CA ASP A 176 10.67 18.23 -16.27
C ASP A 176 11.28 16.90 -15.83
N ASN A 177 12.54 16.87 -15.39
CA ASN A 177 13.24 15.64 -15.00
C ASN A 177 13.08 15.30 -13.52
N ILE A 178 12.48 16.17 -12.72
CA ILE A 178 12.24 15.93 -11.30
C ILE A 178 10.76 16.09 -10.93
N VAL A 179 10.28 15.22 -10.04
CA VAL A 179 8.97 15.33 -9.42
C VAL A 179 9.13 15.53 -7.91
N ILE A 180 8.67 16.68 -7.41
CA ILE A 180 8.50 16.92 -5.98
C ILE A 180 7.09 16.47 -5.60
N SER A 181 6.97 15.55 -4.64
CA SER A 181 5.70 14.91 -4.33
C SER A 181 5.52 14.60 -2.85
N LYS A 182 4.26 14.38 -2.45
CA LYS A 182 3.89 13.98 -1.09
C LYS A 182 2.80 12.92 -1.11
N MET A 183 2.82 12.04 -0.12
CA MET A 183 1.83 10.98 0.06
C MET A 183 1.40 10.87 1.53
N ASP A 184 0.10 10.81 1.77
CA ASP A 184 -0.44 10.49 3.09
C ASP A 184 -0.23 8.99 3.36
N ALA A 185 0.78 8.68 4.17
CA ALA A 185 1.15 7.31 4.53
C ALA A 185 0.17 6.67 5.53
N THR A 186 -0.83 7.40 6.03
CA THR A 186 -1.90 6.88 6.88
C THR A 186 -3.10 6.39 6.05
N ALA A 187 -3.28 6.98 4.86
CA ALA A 187 -4.36 6.68 3.93
C ALA A 187 -3.93 5.81 2.74
N ASN A 188 -2.63 5.70 2.48
CA ASN A 188 -2.06 4.90 1.39
C ASN A 188 -1.12 3.80 1.92
N TYR A 189 -1.08 2.65 1.26
CA TYR A 189 -0.11 1.59 1.55
C TYR A 189 1.30 2.09 1.21
N VAL A 190 2.24 1.86 2.12
CA VAL A 190 3.66 2.14 1.93
C VAL A 190 4.41 0.83 2.06
N ASP A 191 5.27 0.51 1.09
CA ASP A 191 6.11 -0.68 1.17
C ASP A 191 6.97 -0.65 2.45
N PRO A 192 6.89 -1.67 3.32
CA PRO A 192 7.74 -1.77 4.52
C PRO A 192 9.24 -1.64 4.25
N LEU A 193 9.72 -2.00 3.05
CA LEU A 193 11.12 -1.84 2.64
C LEU A 193 11.57 -0.37 2.63
N LEU A 194 10.66 0.57 2.42
CA LEU A 194 10.96 2.00 2.48
C LEU A 194 11.23 2.49 3.91
N SER A 195 10.93 1.67 4.92
CA SER A 195 11.23 1.93 6.33
C SER A 195 10.69 3.27 6.84
N VAL A 196 9.46 3.64 6.44
CA VAL A 196 8.75 4.81 6.95
C VAL A 196 8.26 4.50 8.36
N GLN A 197 9.04 4.90 9.37
CA GLN A 197 8.78 4.62 10.80
C GLN A 197 8.23 5.82 11.57
N GLY A 198 8.25 7.01 10.97
CA GLY A 198 7.79 8.26 11.57
C GLY A 198 7.54 9.33 10.53
N PHE A 199 6.98 10.47 10.96
CA PHE A 199 6.59 11.54 10.04
C PHE A 199 7.18 12.90 10.44
N PRO A 200 7.60 13.72 9.46
CA PRO A 200 7.74 13.38 8.05
C PRO A 200 8.94 12.44 7.82
N THR A 201 8.81 11.52 6.86
CA THR A 201 9.95 10.80 6.28
C THR A 201 10.08 11.25 4.83
N ILE A 202 11.28 11.62 4.39
CA ILE A 202 11.51 12.06 3.02
C ILE A 202 12.46 11.07 2.35
N LYS A 203 12.09 10.60 1.16
CA LYS A 203 12.87 9.65 0.36
C LYS A 203 13.06 10.18 -1.05
N PHE A 204 14.24 9.94 -1.60
CA PHE A 204 14.58 10.26 -2.98
C PHE A 204 14.76 8.99 -3.79
N PHE A 205 14.18 8.98 -4.99
CA PHE A 205 14.15 7.87 -5.92
C PHE A 205 14.83 8.31 -7.23
N PRO A 206 16.15 8.07 -7.37
CA PRO A 206 16.89 8.57 -8.52
C PRO A 206 16.41 7.95 -9.85
N ALA A 207 16.48 8.73 -10.92
CA ALA A 207 16.30 8.25 -12.28
C ALA A 207 17.27 7.09 -12.57
N GLY A 208 16.79 6.04 -13.23
CA GLY A 208 17.55 4.84 -13.56
C GLY A 208 17.99 3.95 -12.37
N ALA A 209 17.74 4.37 -11.12
CA ALA A 209 18.23 3.68 -9.92
C ALA A 209 17.17 3.66 -8.80
N LYS A 210 15.92 3.28 -9.13
CA LYS A 210 14.78 3.29 -8.19
C LYS A 210 14.92 2.36 -6.99
N ASN A 211 15.83 1.40 -7.06
CA ASN A 211 16.16 0.52 -5.94
C ASN A 211 17.19 1.14 -4.98
N ASP A 212 17.93 2.17 -5.42
CA ASP A 212 18.95 2.87 -4.63
C ASP A 212 18.33 4.12 -3.96
N VAL A 213 17.28 3.87 -3.18
CA VAL A 213 16.52 4.92 -2.49
C VAL A 213 17.38 5.64 -1.46
N VAL A 214 17.43 6.97 -1.51
CA VAL A 214 18.19 7.79 -0.57
C VAL A 214 17.26 8.39 0.49
N SER A 215 17.59 8.18 1.77
CA SER A 215 16.87 8.83 2.87
C SER A 215 17.41 10.23 3.10
N TYR A 216 16.51 11.19 3.29
CA TYR A 216 16.87 12.53 3.71
C TYR A 216 16.89 12.62 5.24
N GLU A 217 18.00 13.12 5.80
CA GLU A 217 18.24 13.21 7.24
C GLU A 217 18.70 14.62 7.67
N GLY A 218 18.46 15.64 6.83
CA GLY A 218 18.89 17.02 7.05
C GLY A 218 17.91 17.88 7.87
N ASP A 219 18.16 19.20 7.90
CA ASP A 219 17.55 20.15 8.82
C ASP A 219 16.15 20.66 8.41
N ARG A 220 15.65 20.21 7.26
CA ARG A 220 14.35 20.55 6.66
C ARG A 220 14.19 22.03 6.30
N THR A 221 15.29 22.70 6.00
CA THR A 221 15.28 24.04 5.38
C THR A 221 15.14 23.92 3.87
N LEU A 222 14.72 25.00 3.20
CA LEU A 222 14.59 25.01 1.75
C LEU A 222 15.95 24.78 1.08
N GLU A 223 16.98 25.44 1.59
CA GLU A 223 18.34 25.38 1.07
C GLU A 223 18.90 23.95 1.15
N ASP A 224 18.72 23.28 2.29
CA ASP A 224 19.21 21.93 2.52
C ASP A 224 18.44 20.89 1.67
N LEU A 225 17.14 21.09 1.45
CA LEU A 225 16.35 20.24 0.54
C LEU A 225 16.77 20.41 -0.93
N ILE A 226 17.07 21.63 -1.37
CA ILE A 226 17.58 21.90 -2.72
C ILE A 226 18.96 21.25 -2.88
N GLU A 227 19.85 21.40 -1.91
CA GLU A 227 21.18 20.77 -1.93
C GLU A 227 21.07 19.24 -1.98
N PHE A 228 20.20 18.65 -1.15
CA PHE A 228 19.96 17.22 -1.14
C PHE A 228 19.48 16.70 -2.50
N VAL A 229 18.50 17.37 -3.12
CA VAL A 229 18.01 17.01 -4.45
C VAL A 229 19.12 17.07 -5.48
N ASN A 230 19.85 18.19 -5.55
CA ASN A 230 20.91 18.39 -6.53
C ASN A 230 22.09 17.43 -6.36
N THR A 231 22.37 17.00 -5.13
CA THR A 231 23.43 16.03 -4.84
C THR A 231 23.07 14.61 -5.28
N ASN A 232 21.80 14.23 -5.19
CA ASN A 232 21.36 12.85 -5.39
C ASN A 232 20.72 12.58 -6.76
N ARG A 233 20.34 13.62 -7.51
CA ARG A 233 19.70 13.48 -8.82
C ARG A 233 20.59 12.78 -9.83
N ASN A 234 20.01 11.85 -10.60
CA ASN A 234 20.69 11.16 -11.68
C ASN A 234 20.31 11.71 -13.06
N SER A 235 19.13 12.33 -13.18
CA SER A 235 18.74 13.02 -14.39
C SER A 235 19.57 14.30 -14.56
N GLN A 236 19.99 14.56 -15.80
CA GLN A 236 20.54 15.86 -16.17
C GLN A 236 19.36 16.80 -16.40
N ALA A 237 19.39 17.98 -15.78
CA ALA A 237 18.42 19.06 -16.02
C ALA A 237 18.54 19.59 -17.46
#